data_AF-A0A937AI61-F1
#
_entry.id   AF-A0A937AI61-F1
#
_cell.length_a   1.000
_cell.length_b   1.000
_cell.length_c   1.000
_cell.angle_alpha   90.00
_cell.angle_beta   90.00
_cell.angle_gamma   90.00
#
_symmetry.space_group_name_H-M   'P 1'
#
loop_
_entity.id
_entity.type
_entity.pdbx_description
1 polymer ?
#
loop_
_entity_poly.entity_id
_entity_poly.type
_entity_poly.pdbx_seq_one_letter_code
_entity_poly.pdbx_strand_id
1 'polypeptide(L)'
;MVVSSSVLMIMLLATAGVVRMVSASASQSSPVAAANSAAAALSRLAQELATASVIDTSVENAITFTAPTAAGGTSTITWAWSGVKDGELTRADENTSVRIATGVRGFSHATVINESADVCTQEQAGESLISSQTYVASGYDVLRASSTAHAAQYLLLNLPTDTLSWKPTRLRIMVGRSSSADSTLRVAIMSAAGITPSSSPTTYASTTMAETALPSSESMTEITFNTNRAISAQESVALVLSGADTNEAARIAVARYASGTAKGTASSSSNAGSSWTSASGPGMVYQLYAITTGRATTTKSTRAASIMLTLQINPGATASANVLLTNQPTITGAGK
;
A
#
# COMPACT_ATOMS: atom_id res chain seq x y z
N MET A 1 -8.32 -30.10 -5.10
CA MET A 1 -9.05 -29.45 -6.22
C MET A 1 -8.20 -29.23 -7.48
N VAL A 2 -7.07 -29.91 -7.68
CA VAL A 2 -6.20 -29.73 -8.87
C VAL A 2 -6.53 -30.72 -10.01
N VAL A 3 -7.34 -31.75 -9.73
CA VAL A 3 -7.63 -32.83 -10.70
C VAL A 3 -8.76 -32.47 -11.67
N SER A 4 -9.65 -31.54 -11.31
CA SER A 4 -10.80 -31.16 -12.13
C SER A 4 -10.45 -30.22 -13.30
N SER A 5 -9.33 -29.48 -13.22
CA SER A 5 -8.89 -28.54 -14.26
C SER A 5 -8.19 -29.23 -15.43
N SER A 6 -7.57 -30.39 -15.20
CA SER A 6 -6.81 -31.12 -16.22
C SER A 6 -7.71 -31.84 -17.23
N VAL A 7 -8.89 -32.31 -16.80
CA VAL A 7 -9.83 -33.05 -17.66
C VAL A 7 -10.53 -32.14 -18.66
N LEU A 8 -10.77 -30.86 -18.29
CA LEU A 8 -11.37 -29.88 -19.19
C LEU A 8 -10.42 -29.47 -20.35
N MET A 9 -9.10 -29.46 -20.11
CA MET A 9 -8.10 -29.18 -21.16
C MET A 9 -7.98 -30.31 -22.20
N ILE A 10 -8.16 -31.56 -21.79
CA ILE A 10 -8.02 -32.72 -22.71
C ILE A 10 -9.23 -32.83 -23.65
N MET A 11 -10.45 -32.47 -23.20
CA MET A 11 -11.63 -32.44 -24.09
C MET A 11 -11.59 -31.31 -25.13
N LEU A 12 -10.97 -30.16 -24.83
CA LEU A 12 -10.80 -29.07 -25.79
C LEU A 12 -9.77 -29.41 -26.89
N LEU A 13 -8.72 -30.19 -26.57
CA LEU A 13 -7.75 -30.63 -27.57
C LEU A 13 -8.33 -31.66 -28.55
N ALA A 14 -9.25 -32.51 -28.11
CA ALA A 14 -9.84 -33.57 -28.95
C ALA A 14 -10.80 -33.03 -30.02
N THR A 15 -11.49 -31.93 -29.77
CA THR A 15 -12.40 -31.29 -30.75
C THR A 15 -11.67 -30.44 -31.79
N ALA A 16 -10.49 -29.91 -31.47
CA ALA A 16 -9.64 -29.19 -32.43
C ALA A 16 -9.03 -30.11 -33.51
N GLY A 17 -8.87 -31.41 -33.24
CA GLY A 17 -8.29 -32.38 -34.17
C GLY A 17 -9.19 -32.73 -35.36
N VAL A 18 -10.51 -32.79 -35.16
CA VAL A 18 -11.46 -33.25 -36.19
C VAL A 18 -11.72 -32.18 -37.27
N VAL A 19 -11.60 -30.89 -36.93
CA VAL A 19 -11.74 -29.78 -37.91
C VAL A 19 -10.51 -29.64 -38.83
N ARG A 20 -9.34 -30.10 -38.37
CA ARG A 20 -8.09 -30.04 -39.15
C ARG A 20 -8.05 -30.98 -40.35
N MET A 21 -8.84 -32.06 -40.37
CA MET A 21 -8.79 -33.06 -41.45
C MET A 21 -9.75 -32.75 -42.62
N VAL A 22 -10.74 -31.87 -42.44
CA VAL A 22 -11.69 -31.50 -43.51
C VAL A 22 -11.24 -30.25 -44.29
N SER A 23 -10.33 -29.44 -43.72
CA SER A 23 -9.86 -28.19 -44.33
C SER A 23 -8.65 -28.35 -45.27
N ALA A 24 -7.97 -29.51 -45.24
CA ALA A 24 -6.79 -29.76 -46.07
C ALA A 24 -7.10 -30.18 -47.53
N SER A 25 -8.37 -30.46 -47.88
CA SER A 25 -8.77 -30.97 -49.20
C SER A 25 -9.60 -30.02 -50.06
N ALA A 26 -10.00 -28.85 -49.54
CA ALA A 26 -10.68 -27.83 -50.33
C ALA A 26 -9.64 -26.89 -50.97
N SER A 27 -9.72 -26.66 -52.28
CA SER A 27 -8.92 -25.62 -52.93
C SER A 27 -9.18 -24.28 -52.23
N GLN A 28 -8.10 -23.62 -51.79
CA GLN A 28 -8.14 -22.32 -51.07
C GLN A 28 -8.80 -21.18 -51.88
N SER A 29 -9.18 -21.43 -53.13
CA SER A 29 -9.89 -20.51 -54.01
C SER A 29 -11.41 -20.44 -53.75
N SER A 30 -11.98 -21.31 -52.90
CA SER A 30 -13.40 -21.20 -52.51
C SER A 30 -13.62 -20.21 -51.36
N PRO A 31 -14.60 -19.29 -51.44
CA PRO A 31 -14.96 -18.38 -50.33
C PRO A 31 -15.25 -19.10 -49.01
N VAL A 32 -15.80 -20.31 -49.08
CA VAL A 32 -16.10 -21.14 -47.89
C VAL A 32 -14.82 -21.61 -47.21
N ALA A 33 -13.80 -22.00 -47.98
CA ALA A 33 -12.51 -22.41 -47.42
C ALA A 33 -11.79 -21.23 -46.74
N ALA A 34 -11.86 -20.04 -47.35
CA ALA A 34 -11.33 -18.81 -46.75
C ALA A 34 -12.05 -18.44 -45.44
N ALA A 35 -13.38 -18.56 -45.39
CA ALA A 35 -14.16 -18.29 -44.18
C ALA A 35 -13.79 -19.27 -43.04
N ASN A 36 -13.66 -20.56 -43.37
CA ASN A 36 -13.23 -21.58 -42.40
C ASN A 36 -11.81 -21.33 -41.88
N SER A 37 -10.90 -20.89 -42.77
CA SER A 37 -9.53 -20.52 -42.37
C SER A 37 -9.53 -19.30 -41.43
N ALA A 38 -10.32 -18.27 -41.73
CA ALA A 38 -10.44 -17.08 -40.88
C ALA A 38 -11.01 -17.42 -39.50
N ALA A 39 -12.08 -18.22 -39.46
CA ALA A 39 -12.68 -18.68 -38.21
C ALA A 39 -11.71 -19.54 -37.37
N ALA A 40 -10.96 -20.44 -38.01
CA ALA A 40 -9.97 -21.26 -37.32
C ALA A 40 -8.81 -20.41 -36.75
N ALA A 41 -8.34 -19.42 -37.50
CA ALA A 41 -7.31 -18.48 -37.04
C ALA A 41 -7.78 -17.68 -35.82
N LEU A 42 -8.99 -17.10 -35.87
CA LEU A 42 -9.55 -16.34 -34.76
C LEU A 42 -9.85 -17.22 -33.54
N SER A 43 -10.33 -18.45 -33.73
CA SER A 43 -10.57 -19.40 -32.63
C SER A 43 -9.27 -19.73 -31.89
N ARG A 44 -8.16 -19.92 -32.63
CA ARG A 44 -6.85 -20.15 -32.01
C ARG A 44 -6.36 -18.92 -31.25
N LEU A 45 -6.44 -17.73 -31.85
CA LEU A 45 -6.06 -16.49 -31.18
C LEU A 45 -6.89 -16.27 -29.90
N ALA A 46 -8.20 -16.53 -29.95
CA ALA A 46 -9.08 -16.43 -28.78
C ALA A 46 -8.67 -17.36 -27.64
N GLN A 47 -8.28 -18.60 -27.95
CA GLN A 47 -7.80 -19.56 -26.94
C GLN A 47 -6.49 -19.10 -26.29
N GLU A 48 -5.55 -18.57 -27.08
CA GLU A 48 -4.28 -18.06 -26.56
C GLU A 48 -4.51 -16.81 -25.68
N LEU A 49 -5.36 -15.87 -26.13
CA LEU A 49 -5.74 -14.66 -25.38
C LEU A 49 -6.46 -14.95 -24.07
N ALA A 50 -7.28 -16.00 -24.01
CA ALA A 50 -8.00 -16.39 -22.78
C ALA A 50 -7.07 -16.73 -21.61
N THR A 51 -5.77 -16.94 -21.88
CA THR A 51 -4.74 -17.21 -20.87
C THR A 51 -3.74 -16.08 -20.69
N ALA A 52 -3.89 -14.97 -21.41
CA ALA A 52 -2.93 -13.87 -21.39
C ALA A 52 -2.91 -13.16 -20.03
N SER A 53 -1.74 -12.82 -19.50
CA SER A 53 -1.57 -12.02 -18.27
C SER A 53 -1.35 -10.54 -18.55
N VAL A 54 -0.79 -10.22 -19.72
CA VAL A 54 -0.54 -8.85 -20.20
C VAL A 54 -0.92 -8.80 -21.68
N ILE A 55 -1.58 -7.73 -22.10
CA ILE A 55 -1.93 -7.49 -23.50
C ILE A 55 -1.44 -6.09 -23.91
N ASP A 56 -0.70 -6.05 -25.00
CA ASP A 56 -0.29 -4.84 -25.72
C ASP A 56 -1.10 -4.72 -27.02
N THR A 57 -1.74 -3.56 -27.15
CA THR A 57 -2.67 -3.23 -28.25
C THR A 57 -2.22 -1.99 -29.01
N SER A 58 -0.95 -1.58 -28.85
CA SER A 58 -0.39 -0.36 -29.43
C SER A 58 -0.37 -0.31 -30.96
N VAL A 59 -0.60 -1.44 -31.64
CA VAL A 59 -0.57 -1.57 -33.10
C VAL A 59 -1.92 -2.10 -33.59
N GLU A 60 -2.57 -1.43 -34.55
CA GLU A 60 -3.95 -1.77 -34.98
C GLU A 60 -4.05 -3.16 -35.65
N ASN A 61 -3.05 -3.53 -36.44
CA ASN A 61 -2.96 -4.78 -37.20
C ASN A 61 -2.06 -5.83 -36.53
N ALA A 62 -1.78 -5.67 -35.24
CA ALA A 62 -1.08 -6.66 -34.44
C ALA A 62 -1.60 -6.69 -33.00
N ILE A 63 -1.62 -7.87 -32.39
CA ILE A 63 -1.86 -8.01 -30.96
C ILE A 63 -0.73 -8.80 -30.34
N THR A 64 -0.12 -8.22 -29.32
CA THR A 64 0.99 -8.83 -28.57
C THR A 64 0.52 -9.10 -27.16
N PHE A 65 0.80 -10.29 -26.64
CA PHE A 65 0.38 -10.64 -25.28
C PHE A 65 1.32 -11.66 -24.65
N THR A 66 1.39 -11.64 -23.33
CA THR A 66 2.15 -12.60 -22.55
C THR A 66 1.22 -13.71 -22.06
N ALA A 67 1.52 -14.96 -22.37
CA ALA A 67 0.72 -16.11 -21.95
C ALA A 67 1.61 -17.20 -21.30
N PRO A 68 1.06 -18.05 -20.43
CA PRO A 68 1.81 -19.15 -19.84
C PRO A 68 2.22 -20.19 -20.88
N THR A 69 3.40 -20.79 -20.71
CA THR A 69 3.89 -21.88 -21.56
C THR A 69 3.62 -23.23 -20.91
N ALA A 70 3.58 -24.29 -21.71
CA ALA A 70 3.43 -25.67 -21.20
C ALA A 70 4.57 -26.10 -20.25
N ALA A 71 5.73 -25.45 -20.33
CA ALA A 71 6.89 -25.70 -19.48
C ALA A 71 6.84 -24.94 -18.13
N GLY A 72 5.78 -24.18 -17.85
CA GLY A 72 5.60 -23.47 -16.57
C GLY A 72 6.21 -22.06 -16.51
N GLY A 73 6.57 -21.47 -17.66
CA GLY A 73 7.00 -20.07 -17.76
C GLY A 73 5.95 -19.20 -18.45
N THR A 74 6.38 -18.04 -18.94
CA THR A 74 5.57 -17.18 -19.82
C THR A 74 6.30 -16.94 -21.13
N SER A 75 5.57 -16.69 -22.20
CA SER A 75 6.14 -16.27 -23.49
C SER A 75 5.33 -15.12 -24.07
N THR A 76 6.02 -14.21 -24.76
CA THR A 76 5.40 -13.14 -25.52
C THR A 76 5.02 -13.66 -26.89
N ILE A 77 3.72 -13.64 -27.19
CA ILE A 77 3.14 -14.08 -28.45
C ILE A 77 2.66 -12.85 -29.20
N THR A 78 2.97 -12.76 -30.49
CA THR A 78 2.51 -11.70 -31.38
C THR A 78 1.74 -12.31 -32.55
N TRP A 79 0.51 -11.85 -32.74
CA TRP A 79 -0.27 -12.10 -33.94
C TRP A 79 -0.29 -10.83 -34.78
N ALA A 80 0.26 -10.89 -35.98
CA ALA A 80 0.44 -9.70 -36.81
C ALA A 80 0.11 -9.99 -38.28
N TRP A 81 -0.52 -9.00 -38.93
CA TRP A 81 -0.67 -8.92 -40.37
C TRP A 81 0.05 -7.68 -40.88
N SER A 82 0.79 -7.79 -41.99
CA SER A 82 1.63 -6.71 -42.50
C SER A 82 0.88 -5.45 -42.98
N GLY A 83 -0.45 -5.49 -43.06
CA GLY A 83 -1.26 -4.42 -43.68
C GLY A 83 -1.30 -4.50 -45.20
N VAL A 84 -0.51 -5.40 -45.81
CA VAL A 84 -0.47 -5.57 -47.26
C VAL A 84 -1.63 -6.49 -47.68
N LYS A 85 -2.40 -6.01 -48.65
CA LYS A 85 -3.50 -6.77 -49.27
C LYS A 85 -3.01 -8.10 -49.82
N ASP A 86 -3.78 -9.15 -49.55
CA ASP A 86 -3.47 -10.54 -49.90
C ASP A 86 -2.20 -11.08 -49.18
N GLY A 87 -1.73 -10.37 -48.17
CA GLY A 87 -0.61 -10.75 -47.32
C GLY A 87 -0.95 -11.86 -46.33
N GLU A 88 -0.12 -11.98 -45.30
CA GLU A 88 -0.14 -13.12 -44.39
C GLU A 88 -0.41 -12.68 -42.97
N LEU A 89 -1.22 -13.47 -42.26
CA LEU A 89 -1.33 -13.39 -40.81
C LEU A 89 -0.33 -14.38 -40.22
N THR A 90 0.59 -13.88 -39.40
CA THR A 90 1.60 -14.68 -38.72
C THR A 90 1.37 -14.68 -37.22
N ARG A 91 1.65 -15.82 -36.59
CA ARG A 91 1.75 -15.98 -35.14
C ARG A 91 3.19 -16.27 -34.80
N ALA A 92 3.82 -15.36 -34.07
CA ALA A 92 5.21 -15.46 -33.64
C ALA A 92 5.32 -15.53 -32.11
N ASP A 93 6.29 -16.27 -31.63
CA ASP A 93 6.84 -16.16 -30.28
C ASP A 93 8.36 -15.89 -30.38
N GLU A 94 9.06 -15.91 -29.25
CA GLU A 94 10.50 -15.62 -29.18
C GLU A 94 11.38 -16.48 -30.10
N ASN A 95 10.94 -17.69 -30.45
CA ASN A 95 11.77 -18.66 -31.16
C ASN A 95 11.20 -19.08 -32.51
N THR A 96 9.90 -18.89 -32.74
CA THR A 96 9.21 -19.43 -33.90
C THR A 96 8.23 -18.41 -34.48
N SER A 97 8.24 -18.25 -35.80
CA SER A 97 7.19 -17.54 -36.54
C SER A 97 6.49 -18.52 -37.47
N VAL A 98 5.16 -18.61 -37.34
CA VAL A 98 4.32 -19.52 -38.13
C VAL A 98 3.28 -18.71 -38.88
N ARG A 99 3.17 -18.98 -40.18
CA ARG A 99 2.08 -18.48 -41.02
C ARG A 99 0.77 -19.17 -40.65
N ILE A 100 -0.24 -18.38 -40.29
CA ILE A 100 -1.57 -18.88 -39.91
C ILE A 100 -2.54 -18.82 -41.08
N ALA A 101 -2.53 -17.73 -41.84
CA ALA A 101 -3.39 -17.52 -42.99
C ALA A 101 -2.69 -16.73 -44.09
N THR A 102 -3.09 -16.95 -45.34
CA THR A 102 -2.68 -16.22 -46.55
C THR A 102 -3.89 -15.50 -47.13
N GLY A 103 -3.69 -14.55 -48.06
CA GLY A 103 -4.80 -13.84 -48.69
C GLY A 103 -5.52 -12.89 -47.73
N VAL A 104 -4.83 -12.45 -46.68
CA VAL A 104 -5.39 -11.57 -45.65
C VAL A 104 -5.52 -10.16 -46.20
N ARG A 105 -6.69 -9.56 -46.00
CA ARG A 105 -7.02 -8.21 -46.46
C ARG A 105 -7.35 -7.23 -45.34
N GLY A 106 -7.61 -7.75 -44.16
CA GLY A 106 -7.88 -6.98 -42.96
C GLY A 106 -7.69 -7.83 -41.72
N PHE A 107 -7.03 -7.27 -40.72
CA PHE A 107 -6.99 -7.78 -39.36
C PHE A 107 -7.05 -6.59 -38.42
N SER A 108 -8.03 -6.60 -37.51
CA SER A 108 -8.20 -5.55 -36.51
C SER A 108 -8.65 -6.13 -35.19
N HIS A 109 -8.41 -5.37 -34.13
CA HIS A 109 -8.89 -5.66 -32.79
C HIS A 109 -9.44 -4.41 -32.11
N ALA A 110 -10.36 -4.62 -31.16
CA ALA A 110 -10.87 -3.57 -30.30
C ALA A 110 -11.00 -4.13 -28.87
N THR A 111 -10.40 -3.43 -27.91
CA THR A 111 -10.35 -3.88 -26.51
C THR A 111 -11.34 -3.10 -25.66
N VAL A 112 -12.20 -3.82 -24.94
CA VAL A 112 -13.06 -3.25 -23.91
C VAL A 112 -12.28 -3.28 -22.60
N ILE A 113 -12.13 -2.12 -21.97
CA ILE A 113 -11.34 -1.94 -20.75
C ILE A 113 -12.25 -1.76 -19.53
N ASN A 114 -11.82 -2.29 -18.39
CA ASN A 114 -12.35 -1.96 -17.08
C ASN A 114 -11.26 -1.24 -16.27
N GLU A 115 -11.58 -0.08 -15.70
CA GLU A 115 -10.72 0.54 -14.70
C GLU A 115 -10.92 -0.16 -13.35
N SER A 116 -9.85 -0.74 -12.81
CA SER A 116 -9.81 -1.20 -11.43
C SER A 116 -8.98 -0.22 -10.59
N ALA A 117 -9.50 0.16 -9.43
CA ALA A 117 -8.71 0.82 -8.40
C ALA A 117 -7.87 -0.26 -7.71
N ASP A 118 -6.64 -0.47 -8.18
CA ASP A 118 -5.77 -1.48 -7.58
C ASP A 118 -5.04 -0.88 -6.36
N VAL A 119 -5.10 -1.65 -5.27
CA VAL A 119 -4.30 -1.62 -4.03
C VAL A 119 -3.93 -0.24 -3.49
N CYS A 120 -4.58 0.17 -2.40
CA CYS A 120 -4.05 1.21 -1.53
C CYS A 120 -2.79 0.67 -0.84
N THR A 121 -1.61 0.98 -1.36
CA THR A 121 -0.37 0.70 -0.64
C THR A 121 -0.27 1.64 0.57
N GLN A 122 0.47 1.23 1.59
CA GLN A 122 0.79 2.10 2.72
C GLN A 122 2.19 2.65 2.50
N GLU A 123 2.37 3.94 2.78
CA GLU A 123 3.67 4.60 2.69
C GLU A 123 4.10 5.07 4.07
N GLN A 124 5.37 4.82 4.40
CA GLN A 124 5.98 5.26 5.64
C GLN A 124 6.79 6.53 5.37
N ALA A 125 6.41 7.63 6.01
CA ALA A 125 7.15 8.88 5.94
C ALA A 125 8.43 8.83 6.81
N GLY A 126 9.33 9.79 6.60
CA GLY A 126 10.47 10.00 7.50
C GLY A 126 10.05 10.43 8.91
N GLU A 127 11.02 10.48 9.83
CA GLU A 127 10.78 11.06 11.17
C GLU A 127 10.40 12.54 11.05
N SER A 128 9.33 12.94 11.74
CA SER A 128 8.86 14.32 11.80
C SER A 128 8.38 14.70 13.20
N LEU A 129 8.35 16.00 13.50
CA LEU A 129 7.80 16.52 14.74
C LEU A 129 6.27 16.46 14.69
N ILE A 130 5.66 15.63 15.54
CA ILE A 130 4.21 15.41 15.55
C ILE A 130 3.50 16.06 16.73
N SER A 131 4.22 16.49 17.77
CA SER A 131 3.62 17.23 18.88
C SER A 131 4.68 18.04 19.61
N SER A 132 4.34 19.23 20.08
CA SER A 132 5.29 20.05 20.83
C SER A 132 4.60 21.07 21.71
N GLN A 133 5.27 21.38 22.82
CA GLN A 133 4.96 22.50 23.67
C GLN A 133 6.29 23.11 24.13
N THR A 134 6.75 24.19 23.49
CA THR A 134 8.06 24.80 23.76
C THR A 134 8.00 26.21 24.33
N TYR A 135 6.80 26.79 24.40
CA TYR A 135 6.62 28.18 24.84
C TYR A 135 6.71 28.31 26.35
N VAL A 136 7.53 29.26 26.82
CA VAL A 136 7.75 29.57 28.24
C VAL A 136 7.71 31.09 28.39
N ALA A 137 6.59 31.65 28.85
CA ALA A 137 6.39 33.11 28.89
C ALA A 137 7.14 33.80 30.03
N SER A 138 7.14 33.20 31.22
CA SER A 138 7.56 33.84 32.47
C SER A 138 8.30 32.87 33.41
N GLY A 139 8.93 31.83 32.84
CA GLY A 139 9.53 30.71 33.56
C GLY A 139 8.64 29.47 33.62
N TYR A 140 9.05 28.50 34.43
CA TYR A 140 8.39 27.21 34.57
C TYR A 140 8.13 26.87 36.04
N ASP A 141 7.07 26.13 36.30
CA ASP A 141 6.87 25.35 37.51
C ASP A 141 7.56 24.00 37.38
N VAL A 142 7.69 23.28 38.50
CA VAL A 142 8.35 21.97 38.54
C VAL A 142 7.38 20.94 39.11
N LEU A 143 7.09 19.92 38.30
CA LEU A 143 6.51 18.67 38.78
C LEU A 143 7.64 17.69 39.12
N ARG A 144 7.34 16.73 39.99
CA ARG A 144 8.31 15.73 40.41
C ARG A 144 7.78 14.34 40.10
N ALA A 145 8.67 13.45 39.67
CA ALA A 145 8.36 12.06 39.39
C ALA A 145 8.98 11.15 40.46
N SER A 146 8.18 10.31 41.09
CA SER A 146 8.57 9.21 41.97
C SER A 146 7.64 8.01 41.72
N SER A 147 7.72 6.95 42.52
CA SER A 147 6.82 5.79 42.42
C SER A 147 5.36 6.15 42.72
N THR A 148 5.14 7.13 43.59
CA THR A 148 3.79 7.60 43.98
C THR A 148 3.38 8.89 43.28
N ALA A 149 4.34 9.77 42.96
CA ALA A 149 4.08 11.03 42.27
C ALA A 149 4.35 10.88 40.77
N HIS A 150 3.33 10.94 39.92
CA HIS A 150 3.50 10.88 38.47
C HIS A 150 3.15 12.20 37.83
N ALA A 151 3.80 12.52 36.73
CA ALA A 151 3.47 13.67 35.91
C ALA A 151 3.04 13.18 34.53
N ALA A 152 2.02 13.81 33.95
CA ALA A 152 1.50 13.47 32.65
C ALA A 152 1.15 14.70 31.81
N GLN A 153 1.12 14.52 30.50
CA GLN A 153 0.74 15.52 29.53
C GLN A 153 -0.07 14.88 28.42
N TYR A 154 -1.30 15.35 28.20
CA TYR A 154 -2.05 15.00 27.00
C TYR A 154 -1.35 15.52 25.75
N LEU A 155 -1.22 14.69 24.72
CA LEU A 155 -0.49 15.02 23.50
C LEU A 155 -1.48 15.43 22.39
N LEU A 156 -1.40 16.68 21.96
CA LEU A 156 -2.10 17.13 20.77
C LEU A 156 -1.23 16.83 19.55
N LEU A 157 -1.63 15.81 18.78
CA LEU A 157 -0.86 15.35 17.63
C LEU A 157 -1.23 16.16 16.38
N ASN A 158 -0.21 16.66 15.68
CA ASN A 158 -0.30 17.30 14.38
C ASN A 158 0.14 16.30 13.31
N LEU A 159 -0.74 15.35 12.98
CA LEU A 159 -0.48 14.32 11.97
C LEU A 159 -1.00 14.77 10.60
N PRO A 160 -0.33 14.40 9.48
CA PRO A 160 -0.91 14.53 8.14
C PRO A 160 -2.30 13.88 8.06
N THR A 161 -3.21 14.46 7.26
CA THR A 161 -4.64 14.07 7.21
C THR A 161 -4.88 12.64 6.74
N ASP A 162 -3.94 12.06 6.02
CA ASP A 162 -3.95 10.71 5.46
C ASP A 162 -3.22 9.68 6.34
N THR A 163 -2.74 10.10 7.53
CA THR A 163 -2.05 9.22 8.48
C THR A 163 -3.01 8.15 9.00
N LEU A 164 -2.62 6.89 8.86
CA LEU A 164 -3.33 5.74 9.43
C LEU A 164 -2.79 5.39 10.82
N SER A 165 -1.48 5.44 10.96
CA SER A 165 -0.80 5.12 12.21
C SER A 165 0.52 5.86 12.32
N TRP A 166 1.08 5.92 13.51
CA TRP A 166 2.35 6.56 13.79
C TRP A 166 3.13 5.79 14.86
N LYS A 167 4.43 6.02 14.91
CA LYS A 167 5.33 5.34 15.83
C LYS A 167 6.26 6.35 16.49
N PRO A 168 6.21 6.53 17.82
CA PRO A 168 7.11 7.43 18.51
C PRO A 168 8.55 6.94 18.36
N THR A 169 9.45 7.85 18.06
CA THR A 169 10.88 7.55 17.87
C THR A 169 11.72 8.31 18.88
N ARG A 170 11.40 9.58 19.13
CA ARG A 170 12.24 10.47 19.93
C ARG A 170 11.40 11.51 20.66
N LEU A 171 11.74 11.75 21.92
CA LEU A 171 11.17 12.79 22.76
C LEU A 171 12.29 13.69 23.25
N ARG A 172 12.13 14.99 23.09
CA ARG A 172 12.94 15.98 23.80
C ARG A 172 12.06 16.59 24.87
N ILE A 173 12.48 16.55 26.12
CA ILE A 173 11.70 17.09 27.24
C ILE A 173 12.62 17.84 28.20
N MET A 174 12.13 18.94 28.74
CA MET A 174 12.87 19.73 29.72
C MET A 174 12.75 19.11 31.11
N VAL A 175 13.78 18.39 31.50
CA VAL A 175 13.86 17.65 32.78
C VAL A 175 15.21 17.87 33.43
N GLY A 176 15.28 17.67 34.74
CA GLY A 176 16.50 17.71 35.52
C GLY A 176 16.49 16.68 36.63
N ARG A 177 17.67 16.37 37.16
CA ARG A 177 17.86 15.49 38.32
C ARG A 177 17.20 16.09 39.56
N SER A 178 16.50 15.29 40.37
CA SER A 178 15.83 15.79 41.59
C SER A 178 16.74 15.73 42.82
N SER A 179 17.53 14.67 42.96
CA SER A 179 18.36 14.43 44.14
C SER A 179 19.76 13.89 43.79
N SER A 180 20.59 13.66 44.80
CA SER A 180 21.87 12.94 44.66
C SER A 180 21.73 11.43 44.80
N ALA A 181 20.54 10.92 45.11
CA ALA A 181 20.27 9.48 45.18
C ALA A 181 19.99 8.95 43.77
N ASP A 182 20.47 7.75 43.48
CA ASP A 182 20.24 7.11 42.19
C ASP A 182 18.84 6.49 42.16
N SER A 183 17.91 7.06 41.39
CA SER A 183 16.66 6.42 41.02
C SER A 183 16.55 6.23 39.49
N THR A 184 15.45 5.62 39.05
CA THR A 184 15.16 5.39 37.63
C THR A 184 13.92 6.16 37.21
N LEU A 185 14.07 7.05 36.24
CA LEU A 185 12.96 7.70 35.56
C LEU A 185 12.42 6.77 34.47
N ARG A 186 11.12 6.51 34.50
CA ARG A 186 10.38 5.87 33.42
C ARG A 186 9.60 6.91 32.64
N VAL A 187 9.73 6.87 31.32
CA VAL A 187 8.98 7.71 30.37
C VAL A 187 8.17 6.81 29.45
N ALA A 188 6.87 7.04 29.39
CA ALA A 188 5.95 6.21 28.63
C ALA A 188 4.91 7.03 27.86
N ILE A 189 4.49 6.49 26.72
CA ILE A 189 3.33 6.96 25.97
C ILE A 189 2.21 5.96 26.22
N MET A 190 1.10 6.44 26.78
CA MET A 190 -0.03 5.64 27.23
C MET A 190 -1.33 6.12 26.60
N SER A 191 -2.37 5.28 26.60
CA SER A 191 -3.72 5.70 26.22
C SER A 191 -4.26 6.75 27.20
N ALA A 192 -5.00 7.72 26.66
CA ALA A 192 -5.64 8.79 27.41
C ALA A 192 -7.17 8.67 27.35
N ALA A 193 -7.82 9.13 28.41
CA ALA A 193 -9.27 9.28 28.49
C ALA A 193 -9.59 10.77 28.72
N GLY A 194 -9.88 11.49 27.64
CA GLY A 194 -9.93 12.96 27.67
C GLY A 194 -8.53 13.56 27.80
N ILE A 195 -8.34 14.48 28.75
CA ILE A 195 -7.07 15.22 28.94
C ILE A 195 -6.11 14.58 29.94
N THR A 196 -6.44 13.40 30.47
CA THR A 196 -5.64 12.65 31.44
C THR A 196 -5.34 11.23 30.93
N PRO A 197 -4.30 10.56 31.44
CA PRO A 197 -4.12 9.13 31.21
C PRO A 197 -5.37 8.32 31.61
N SER A 198 -5.64 7.22 30.88
CA SER A 198 -6.73 6.30 31.20
C SER A 198 -6.51 5.63 32.56
N SER A 199 -7.59 5.32 33.30
CA SER A 199 -7.53 4.52 34.54
C SER A 199 -7.08 3.08 34.31
N SER A 200 -7.20 2.58 33.08
CA SER A 200 -6.60 1.33 32.60
C SER A 200 -5.75 1.66 31.36
N PRO A 201 -4.53 2.18 31.56
CA PRO A 201 -3.74 2.72 30.47
C PRO A 201 -3.06 1.60 29.68
N THR A 202 -3.26 1.62 28.36
CA THR A 202 -2.45 0.80 27.45
C THR A 202 -1.13 1.52 27.21
N THR A 203 0.00 0.90 27.54
CA THR A 203 1.32 1.45 27.22
C THR A 203 1.68 1.12 25.76
N TYR A 204 1.92 2.15 24.94
CA TYR A 204 2.31 2.00 23.53
C TYR A 204 3.82 2.03 23.34
N ALA A 205 4.52 2.85 24.11
CA ALA A 205 5.98 2.94 24.14
C ALA A 205 6.43 3.26 25.57
N SER A 206 7.58 2.73 25.98
CA SER A 206 8.18 2.99 27.28
C SER A 206 9.68 2.87 27.19
N THR A 207 10.38 3.71 27.94
CA THR A 207 11.82 3.62 28.15
C THR A 207 12.16 4.06 29.57
N THR A 208 13.33 3.68 30.04
CA THR A 208 13.84 4.03 31.38
C THR A 208 15.20 4.69 31.25
N MET A 209 15.47 5.63 32.15
CA MET A 209 16.71 6.38 32.22
C MET A 209 17.12 6.50 33.68
N ALA A 210 18.41 6.29 33.98
CA ALA A 210 18.93 6.56 35.31
C ALA A 210 18.87 8.05 35.62
N GLU A 211 18.48 8.43 36.84
CA GLU A 211 18.45 9.82 37.29
C GLU A 211 19.81 10.52 37.15
N THR A 212 20.91 9.77 37.27
CA THR A 212 22.28 10.28 37.07
C THR A 212 22.59 10.68 35.63
N ALA A 213 21.84 10.18 34.65
CA ALA A 213 21.95 10.61 33.27
C ALA A 213 21.21 11.94 33.00
N LEU A 214 20.39 12.41 33.95
CA LEU A 214 19.70 13.69 33.84
C LEU A 214 20.63 14.86 34.22
N PRO A 215 20.48 16.02 33.56
CA PRO A 215 21.23 17.23 33.89
C PRO A 215 20.91 17.72 35.31
N SER A 216 21.87 18.39 35.96
CA SER A 216 21.71 18.91 37.33
C SER A 216 20.69 20.06 37.45
N SER A 217 20.27 20.64 36.33
CA SER A 217 19.23 21.66 36.20
C SER A 217 18.31 21.29 35.03
N GLU A 218 17.08 21.81 35.01
CA GLU A 218 16.13 21.47 33.97
C GLU A 218 16.64 21.92 32.59
N SER A 219 16.94 20.95 31.72
CA SER A 219 17.37 21.23 30.36
C SER A 219 16.76 20.21 29.40
N MET A 220 16.73 20.56 28.11
CA MET A 220 16.17 19.68 27.08
C MET A 220 17.00 18.41 26.97
N THR A 221 16.45 17.32 27.48
CA THR A 221 17.03 15.98 27.44
C THR A 221 16.33 15.17 26.35
N GLU A 222 17.13 14.47 25.55
CA GLU A 222 16.62 13.60 24.50
C GLU A 222 16.45 12.17 25.00
N ILE A 223 15.33 11.56 24.62
CA ILE A 223 14.91 10.23 25.02
C ILE A 223 14.45 9.49 23.76
N THR A 224 15.08 8.36 23.46
CA THR A 224 14.75 7.53 22.29
C THR A 224 13.79 6.41 22.68
N PHE A 225 12.76 6.20 21.86
CA PHE A 225 11.83 5.08 21.98
C PHE A 225 12.18 3.97 20.99
N ASN A 226 12.49 2.79 21.52
CA ASN A 226 12.69 1.58 20.73
C ASN A 226 11.42 0.74 20.75
N THR A 227 10.37 1.21 20.05
CA THR A 227 9.11 0.45 19.89
C THR A 227 8.90 0.03 18.44
N ASN A 228 8.27 -1.14 18.27
CA ASN A 228 7.76 -1.64 16.98
C ASN A 228 6.24 -1.52 16.89
N ARG A 229 5.59 -1.05 17.97
CA ARG A 229 4.15 -0.91 18.03
C ARG A 229 3.72 0.40 17.38
N ALA A 230 2.98 0.29 16.27
CA ALA A 230 2.29 1.43 15.68
C ALA A 230 1.06 1.80 16.53
N ILE A 231 0.78 3.10 16.61
CA ILE A 231 -0.35 3.70 17.32
C ILE A 231 -1.30 4.23 16.24
N SER A 232 -2.59 3.93 16.33
CA SER A 232 -3.58 4.47 15.39
C SER A 232 -3.61 5.99 15.45
N ALA A 233 -3.79 6.65 14.32
CA ALA A 233 -3.92 8.11 14.27
C ALA A 233 -5.14 8.65 15.04
N GLN A 234 -6.12 7.78 15.32
CA GLN A 234 -7.33 8.12 16.07
C GLN A 234 -7.18 7.93 17.58
N GLU A 235 -6.08 7.33 18.03
CA GLU A 235 -5.86 7.06 19.45
C GLU A 235 -5.46 8.33 20.20
N SER A 236 -6.17 8.58 21.30
CA SER A 236 -5.81 9.63 22.24
C SER A 236 -4.71 9.13 23.16
N VAL A 237 -3.60 9.88 23.24
CA VAL A 237 -2.43 9.47 24.02
C VAL A 237 -1.95 10.55 24.97
N ALA A 238 -1.32 10.10 26.05
CA ALA A 238 -0.64 10.94 27.03
C ALA A 238 0.80 10.49 27.22
N LEU A 239 1.69 11.46 27.39
CA LEU A 239 3.04 11.26 27.90
C LEU A 239 2.97 11.15 29.42
N VAL A 240 3.62 10.15 30.00
CA VAL A 240 3.66 9.90 31.45
C VAL A 240 5.11 9.71 31.89
N LEU A 241 5.48 10.42 32.97
CA LEU A 241 6.76 10.33 33.65
C LEU A 241 6.54 9.87 35.09
N SER A 242 7.23 8.80 35.48
CA SER A 242 7.12 8.17 36.80
C SER A 242 8.49 7.70 37.28
N GLY A 243 8.77 7.76 38.58
CA GLY A 243 9.96 7.13 39.16
C GLY A 243 9.73 5.65 39.47
N ALA A 244 10.79 4.86 39.53
CA ALA A 244 10.73 3.47 39.99
C ALA A 244 10.63 3.36 41.53
N ASP A 245 11.24 4.30 42.25
CA ASP A 245 11.39 4.27 43.71
C ASP A 245 10.61 5.38 44.40
N THR A 246 10.53 5.32 45.74
CA THR A 246 9.91 6.38 46.55
C THR A 246 10.68 7.69 46.51
N ASN A 247 11.96 7.66 46.16
CA ASN A 247 12.76 8.86 45.91
C ASN A 247 12.32 9.54 44.61
N GLU A 248 12.50 10.85 44.56
CA GLU A 248 12.20 11.63 43.36
C GLU A 248 13.25 11.36 42.28
N ALA A 249 12.84 10.78 41.16
CA ALA A 249 13.71 10.43 40.04
C ALA A 249 13.98 11.59 39.08
N ALA A 250 13.09 12.59 39.02
CA ALA A 250 13.23 13.74 38.13
C ALA A 250 12.39 14.95 38.54
N ARG A 251 12.91 16.14 38.20
CA ARG A 251 12.21 17.42 38.11
C ARG A 251 11.80 17.66 36.66
N ILE A 252 10.53 18.03 36.46
CA ILE A 252 9.91 18.16 35.14
C ILE A 252 9.41 19.59 35.00
N ALA A 253 9.97 20.33 34.03
CA ALA A 253 9.57 21.70 33.79
C ALA A 253 8.18 21.77 33.13
N VAL A 254 7.30 22.56 33.74
CA VAL A 254 5.96 22.84 33.24
C VAL A 254 5.84 24.33 32.99
N ALA A 255 5.56 24.72 31.75
CA ALA A 255 5.54 26.13 31.35
C ALA A 255 4.45 26.90 32.11
N ARG A 256 4.80 28.09 32.62
CA ARG A 256 3.80 29.06 33.07
C ARG A 256 3.27 29.83 31.86
N TYR A 257 1.95 29.89 31.72
CA TYR A 257 1.29 30.71 30.71
C TYR A 257 0.70 31.97 31.34
N ALA A 258 0.72 33.07 30.58
CA ALA A 258 -0.22 34.15 30.80
C ALA A 258 -1.64 33.61 30.57
N SER A 259 -2.60 34.00 31.41
CA SER A 259 -3.99 33.54 31.35
C SER A 259 -4.56 33.59 29.93
N GLY A 260 -5.16 32.49 29.45
CA GLY A 260 -5.91 32.43 28.19
C GLY A 260 -5.19 31.84 26.97
N THR A 261 -3.92 31.42 27.08
CA THR A 261 -3.13 30.90 25.93
C THR A 261 -2.72 29.42 26.06
N ALA A 262 -3.27 28.68 27.02
CA ALA A 262 -2.88 27.31 27.32
C ALA A 262 -3.17 26.37 26.14
N LYS A 263 -2.12 25.72 25.61
CA LYS A 263 -2.22 24.73 24.52
C LYS A 263 -2.01 23.28 25.00
N GLY A 264 -2.00 23.05 26.30
CA GLY A 264 -1.88 21.72 26.88
C GLY A 264 -2.28 21.70 28.35
N THR A 265 -2.63 20.52 28.84
CA THR A 265 -2.98 20.30 30.24
C THR A 265 -2.00 19.31 30.84
N ALA A 266 -1.02 19.82 31.60
CA ALA A 266 -0.24 18.97 32.48
C ALA A 266 -1.16 18.43 33.58
N SER A 267 -0.99 17.16 33.90
CA SER A 267 -1.70 16.49 34.97
C SER A 267 -0.69 15.82 35.89
N SER A 268 -1.04 15.69 37.17
CA SER A 268 -0.23 15.01 38.16
C SER A 268 -1.05 13.98 38.92
N SER A 269 -0.39 12.93 39.37
CA SER A 269 -0.95 11.95 40.29
C SER A 269 -0.08 11.89 41.53
N SER A 270 -0.68 11.69 42.70
CA SER A 270 0.02 11.46 43.97
C SER A 270 -0.19 10.03 44.51
N ASN A 271 -0.84 9.17 43.71
CA ASN A 271 -1.21 7.81 44.07
C ASN A 271 -0.89 6.83 42.93
N ALA A 272 0.32 6.94 42.38
CA ALA A 272 0.87 6.05 41.37
C ALA A 272 0.02 5.94 40.09
N GLY A 273 -0.64 7.03 39.69
CA GLY A 273 -1.48 7.09 38.50
C GLY A 273 -2.91 6.58 38.69
N SER A 274 -3.32 6.23 39.92
CA SER A 274 -4.68 5.76 40.20
C SER A 274 -5.74 6.86 39.99
N SER A 275 -5.37 8.12 40.26
CA SER A 275 -6.17 9.30 39.93
C SER A 275 -5.29 10.45 39.45
N TRP A 276 -5.85 11.30 38.59
CA TRP A 276 -5.15 12.43 37.98
C TRP A 276 -5.81 13.75 38.35
N THR A 277 -4.99 14.72 38.71
CA THR A 277 -5.40 16.13 38.88
C THR A 277 -4.82 16.91 37.72
N SER A 278 -5.69 17.56 36.94
CA SER A 278 -5.29 18.40 35.82
C SER A 278 -5.17 19.86 36.27
N ALA A 279 -4.05 20.51 35.92
CA ALA A 279 -3.91 21.95 36.09
C ALA A 279 -4.32 22.64 34.78
N SER A 280 -5.35 23.49 34.82
CA SER A 280 -5.66 24.35 33.67
C SER A 280 -4.56 25.40 33.53
N GLY A 281 -3.94 25.49 32.36
CA GLY A 281 -2.88 26.47 32.13
C GLY A 281 -1.58 25.82 31.71
N PRO A 282 -0.81 25.24 32.64
CA PRO A 282 0.57 24.85 32.41
C PRO A 282 0.68 23.51 31.69
N GLY A 283 1.62 23.42 30.74
CA GLY A 283 1.91 22.23 29.95
C GLY A 283 3.40 21.89 30.05
N MET A 284 3.74 20.60 30.01
CA MET A 284 5.14 20.19 30.02
C MET A 284 5.89 20.80 28.83
N VAL A 285 7.18 21.11 29.01
CA VAL A 285 8.00 21.61 27.91
C VAL A 285 8.61 20.43 27.14
N TYR A 286 8.10 20.13 25.94
CA TYR A 286 8.50 18.95 25.16
C TYR A 286 8.41 19.12 23.63
N GLN A 287 9.04 18.17 22.91
CA GLN A 287 8.93 17.93 21.48
C GLN A 287 8.90 16.42 21.23
N LEU A 288 7.85 15.91 20.59
CA LEU A 288 7.67 14.50 20.26
C LEU A 288 7.79 14.29 18.76
N TYR A 289 8.72 13.41 18.38
CA TYR A 289 8.97 12.99 17.01
C TYR A 289 8.46 11.56 16.79
N ALA A 290 8.00 11.32 15.58
CA ALA A 290 7.50 10.02 15.17
C ALA A 290 7.68 9.81 13.68
N ILE A 291 7.57 8.54 13.29
CA ILE A 291 7.37 8.13 11.90
C ILE A 291 5.88 7.87 11.69
N THR A 292 5.30 8.41 10.62
CA THR A 292 3.89 8.21 10.25
C THR A 292 3.75 7.24 9.08
N THR A 293 2.71 6.43 9.11
CA THR A 293 2.30 5.54 8.00
C THR A 293 0.96 6.02 7.46
N GLY A 294 0.95 6.46 6.21
CA GLY A 294 -0.23 6.99 5.51
C GLY A 294 -0.75 6.05 4.42
N ARG A 295 -1.81 6.48 3.74
CA ARG A 295 -2.27 5.84 2.50
C ARG A 295 -1.43 6.37 1.34
N ALA A 296 -0.83 5.47 0.58
CA ALA A 296 -0.19 5.85 -0.67
C ALA A 296 -1.24 6.11 -1.77
N THR A 297 -0.77 6.73 -2.86
CA THR A 297 -1.56 7.00 -4.06
C THR A 297 -2.17 5.72 -4.62
N THR A 298 -3.46 5.75 -4.97
CA THR A 298 -4.14 4.65 -5.67
C THR A 298 -3.60 4.54 -7.09
N THR A 299 -2.94 3.44 -7.42
CA THR A 299 -2.57 3.16 -8.81
C THR A 299 -3.80 2.61 -9.52
N LYS A 300 -4.38 3.37 -10.44
CA LYS A 300 -5.40 2.82 -11.34
C LYS A 300 -4.73 1.81 -12.27
N SER A 301 -5.29 0.61 -12.33
CA SER A 301 -4.88 -0.40 -13.31
C SER A 301 -5.98 -0.55 -14.35
N THR A 302 -5.60 -0.48 -15.62
CA THR A 302 -6.50 -0.72 -16.74
C THR A 302 -6.41 -2.19 -17.11
N ARG A 303 -7.53 -2.91 -17.00
CA ARG A 303 -7.61 -4.35 -17.31
C ARG A 303 -8.51 -4.60 -18.52
N ALA A 304 -8.13 -5.54 -19.38
CA ALA A 304 -8.95 -5.94 -20.51
C ALA A 304 -10.12 -6.82 -20.04
N ALA A 305 -11.35 -6.43 -20.35
CA ALA A 305 -12.55 -7.21 -20.08
C ALA A 305 -12.87 -8.15 -21.25
N SER A 306 -12.78 -7.65 -22.48
CA SER A 306 -12.96 -8.43 -23.69
C SER A 306 -12.20 -7.84 -24.87
N ILE A 307 -11.92 -8.67 -25.87
CA ILE A 307 -11.32 -8.23 -27.14
C ILE A 307 -12.19 -8.71 -28.29
N MET A 308 -12.65 -7.76 -29.10
CA MET A 308 -13.29 -8.02 -30.37
C MET A 308 -12.22 -8.14 -31.45
N LEU A 309 -12.20 -9.25 -32.17
CA LEU A 309 -11.26 -9.54 -33.24
C LEU A 309 -12.02 -9.63 -34.56
N THR A 310 -11.46 -9.07 -35.63
CA THR A 310 -11.99 -9.20 -36.99
C THR A 310 -10.88 -9.59 -37.94
N LEU A 311 -11.13 -10.61 -38.77
CA LEU A 311 -10.19 -11.09 -39.79
C LEU A 311 -10.91 -11.26 -41.11
N GLN A 312 -10.35 -10.67 -42.16
CA GLN A 312 -10.85 -10.76 -43.53
C GLN A 312 -9.82 -11.48 -44.41
N ILE A 313 -10.24 -12.58 -45.02
CA ILE A 313 -9.47 -13.35 -45.99
C ILE A 313 -10.21 -13.32 -47.33
N ASN A 314 -9.53 -12.99 -48.42
CA ASN A 314 -10.11 -12.90 -49.76
C ASN A 314 -11.32 -11.92 -49.85
N PRO A 315 -11.84 -11.64 -51.05
CA PRO A 315 -13.10 -10.90 -51.19
C PRO A 315 -14.26 -11.73 -50.63
N GLY A 316 -14.83 -11.31 -49.51
CA GLY A 316 -16.10 -11.85 -49.00
C GLY A 316 -16.02 -12.87 -47.86
N ALA A 317 -14.84 -13.24 -47.36
CA ALA A 317 -14.75 -14.08 -46.15
C ALA A 317 -14.26 -13.27 -44.94
N THR A 318 -15.21 -12.79 -44.15
CA THR A 318 -14.94 -12.07 -42.90
C THR A 318 -15.39 -12.93 -41.72
N ALA A 319 -14.51 -13.08 -40.73
CA ALA A 319 -14.84 -13.68 -39.45
C ALA A 319 -14.65 -12.65 -38.34
N SER A 320 -15.50 -12.72 -37.32
CA SER A 320 -15.35 -11.93 -36.10
C SER A 320 -15.49 -12.83 -34.89
N ALA A 321 -14.76 -12.52 -33.83
CA ALA A 321 -14.81 -13.22 -32.55
C ALA A 321 -14.79 -12.20 -31.41
N ASN A 322 -15.57 -12.45 -30.36
CA ASN A 322 -15.47 -11.69 -29.11
C ASN A 322 -14.89 -12.61 -28.04
N VAL A 323 -13.76 -12.22 -27.47
CA VAL A 323 -13.03 -13.00 -26.48
C VAL A 323 -13.28 -12.36 -25.11
N LEU A 324 -14.03 -13.04 -24.25
CA LEU A 324 -14.19 -12.62 -22.86
C LEU A 324 -12.96 -13.04 -22.05
N LEU A 325 -12.30 -12.07 -21.40
CA LEU A 325 -11.06 -12.27 -20.66
C LEU A 325 -11.37 -12.36 -19.17
N THR A 326 -11.62 -13.58 -18.68
CA THR A 326 -11.99 -13.83 -17.28
C THR A 326 -10.86 -13.56 -16.29
N ASN A 327 -9.61 -13.64 -16.76
CA ASN A 327 -8.40 -13.38 -15.98
C ASN A 327 -7.99 -11.89 -15.97
N GLN A 328 -8.72 -11.03 -16.68
CA GLN A 328 -8.56 -9.57 -16.67
C GLN A 328 -7.10 -9.10 -16.76
N PRO A 329 -6.41 -9.39 -17.89
CA PRO A 329 -5.01 -9.05 -18.04
C PRO A 329 -4.79 -7.54 -18.02
N THR A 330 -3.62 -7.15 -17.55
CA THR A 330 -3.20 -5.75 -17.56
C THR A 330 -2.97 -5.30 -19.01
N ILE A 331 -3.47 -4.11 -19.36
CA ILE A 331 -3.23 -3.52 -20.67
C ILE A 331 -2.01 -2.60 -20.62
N THR A 332 -1.12 -2.76 -21.58
CA THR A 332 -0.03 -1.82 -21.85
C THR A 332 -0.21 -1.19 -23.22
N GLY A 333 0.34 0.01 -23.42
CA GLY A 333 0.37 0.63 -24.75
C GLY A 333 -0.97 1.15 -25.27
N ALA A 334 -2.00 1.29 -24.43
CA ALA A 334 -3.24 1.96 -24.81
C ALA A 334 -2.92 3.41 -25.21
N GLY A 335 -2.85 3.64 -26.52
CA GLY A 335 -2.83 4.98 -27.08
C GLY A 335 -4.05 5.74 -26.61
N LYS A 336 -3.81 6.94 -26.08
CA LYS A 336 -4.85 7.97 -25.99
C LYS A 336 -5.36 8.32 -27.38
#